data_AF-A0A1Y3BR16-F1
#
_entry.id   AF-A0A1Y3BR16-F1
#
_cell.length_a   1.000
_cell.length_b   1.000
_cell.length_c   1.000
_cell.angle_alpha   90.00
_cell.angle_beta   90.00
_cell.angle_gamma   90.00
#
_symmetry.space_group_name_H-M   'P 1'
#
loop_
_entity.id
_entity.type
_entity.pdbx_description
1 polymer ?
#
loop_
_entity_poly.entity_id
_entity_poly.type
_entity_poly.pdbx_seq_one_letter_code
_entity_poly.pdbx_strand_id
1 'polypeptide(L)'
;KFANFISNLIDLYAWLAHSYEIVGIENIPDDPNRGALMICYHGILPTDMIFVYNKIYKKYHRFPRAVGDRFLFIFGNLIRDYIFPGPADKCIETLKQGHLLVIAPGGTREAQFATTQYETLWNNRCGFARVAKEAQVDIIPIFTKNSRQVYIIPRIFQILFKPLYECTRIPVVPFFGGFPVKLTSFIGPPIHYDTVDNAEQLARICQKTIDEMIATHQTFPAT
;
A
#
# COMPACT_ATOMS: atom_id res chain seq x y z
N LYS A 1 -21.88 0.93 15.32
CA LYS A 1 -22.50 2.26 15.08
C LYS A 1 -21.46 3.33 14.75
N PHE A 2 -20.46 3.56 15.62
CA PHE A 2 -19.37 4.53 15.35
C PHE A 2 -18.52 4.18 14.12
N ALA A 3 -18.03 2.94 14.00
CA ALA A 3 -17.24 2.51 12.83
C ALA A 3 -17.98 2.70 11.49
N ASN A 4 -19.28 2.40 11.44
CA ASN A 4 -20.10 2.61 10.24
C ASN A 4 -20.28 4.10 9.91
N PHE A 5 -20.39 4.96 10.93
CA PHE A 5 -20.45 6.40 10.73
C PHE A 5 -19.16 6.93 10.11
N ILE A 6 -18.00 6.58 10.69
CA ILE A 6 -16.68 6.93 10.13
C ILE A 6 -16.51 6.38 8.71
N SER A 7 -16.90 5.13 8.48
CA SER A 7 -16.85 4.49 7.16
C SER A 7 -17.66 5.25 6.10
N ASN A 8 -18.85 5.74 6.46
CA ASN A 8 -19.67 6.54 5.56
C ASN A 8 -19.08 7.93 5.30
N LEU A 9 -18.42 8.55 6.29
CA LEU A 9 -17.69 9.81 6.08
C LEU A 9 -16.49 9.63 5.13
N ILE A 10 -15.74 8.53 5.27
CA ILE A 10 -14.64 8.19 4.36
C ILE A 10 -15.18 8.01 2.94
N ASP A 11 -16.27 7.27 2.77
CA ASP A 11 -16.91 7.08 1.46
C ASP A 11 -17.41 8.39 0.84
N LEU A 12 -18.01 9.27 1.65
CA LEU A 12 -18.46 10.58 1.21
C LEU A 12 -17.28 11.45 0.74
N TYR A 13 -16.19 11.48 1.51
CA TYR A 13 -14.97 12.19 1.13
C TYR A 13 -14.34 11.60 -0.14
N ALA A 14 -14.22 10.28 -0.22
CA ALA A 14 -13.68 9.57 -1.38
C ALA A 14 -14.50 9.85 -2.65
N TRP A 15 -15.83 9.93 -2.53
CA TRP A 15 -16.70 10.30 -3.63
C TRP A 15 -16.54 11.77 -4.04
N LEU A 16 -16.66 12.71 -3.09
CA LEU A 16 -16.63 14.15 -3.36
C LEU A 16 -15.27 14.63 -3.89
N ALA A 17 -14.18 14.23 -3.24
CA ALA A 17 -12.85 14.73 -3.56
C ALA A 17 -12.19 13.94 -4.69
N HIS A 18 -12.51 12.65 -4.83
CA HIS A 18 -11.72 11.74 -5.66
C HIS A 18 -12.52 10.89 -6.64
N SER A 19 -13.86 11.02 -6.70
CA SER A 19 -14.71 10.16 -7.54
C SER A 19 -14.28 8.68 -7.46
N TYR A 20 -14.01 8.22 -6.23
CA TYR A 20 -13.22 7.02 -5.98
C TYR A 20 -13.91 5.74 -6.46
N GLU A 21 -13.15 4.90 -7.16
CA GLU A 21 -13.58 3.59 -7.65
C GLU A 21 -12.62 2.49 -7.19
N ILE A 22 -13.14 1.27 -7.03
CA ILE A 22 -12.34 0.07 -6.76
C ILE A 22 -12.74 -1.05 -7.71
N VAL A 23 -11.74 -1.73 -8.28
CA VAL A 23 -11.90 -2.83 -9.23
C VAL A 23 -11.13 -4.03 -8.71
N GLY A 24 -11.71 -5.24 -8.84
CA GLY A 24 -11.05 -6.48 -8.42
C GLY A 24 -11.15 -6.80 -6.93
N ILE A 25 -12.02 -6.12 -6.17
CA ILE A 25 -12.14 -6.31 -4.70
C ILE A 25 -12.50 -7.77 -4.33
N GLU A 26 -13.12 -8.51 -5.24
CA GLU A 26 -13.38 -9.95 -5.19
C GLU A 26 -12.12 -10.83 -5.12
N ASN A 27 -10.95 -10.32 -5.51
CA ASN A 27 -9.68 -11.03 -5.36
C ASN A 27 -9.22 -11.15 -3.90
N ILE A 28 -9.83 -10.39 -2.99
CA ILE A 28 -9.57 -10.45 -1.56
C ILE A 28 -10.39 -11.59 -0.96
N PRO A 29 -9.78 -12.52 -0.21
CA PRO A 29 -10.53 -13.60 0.41
C PRO A 29 -11.58 -13.04 1.38
N ASP A 30 -12.80 -13.56 1.30
CA ASP A 30 -13.87 -13.23 2.26
C ASP A 30 -13.74 -14.05 3.55
N ASP A 31 -13.16 -15.25 3.47
CA ASP A 31 -12.97 -16.15 4.62
C ASP A 31 -12.15 -15.47 5.73
N PRO A 32 -12.72 -15.26 6.93
CA PRO A 32 -12.03 -14.60 8.03
C PRO A 32 -10.85 -15.41 8.57
N ASN A 33 -10.77 -16.72 8.29
CA ASN A 33 -9.66 -17.57 8.69
C ASN A 33 -8.51 -17.56 7.67
N ARG A 34 -8.72 -16.98 6.49
CA ARG A 34 -7.70 -16.92 5.43
C ARG A 34 -7.05 -15.54 5.39
N GLY A 35 -5.81 -15.47 5.88
CA GLY A 35 -4.96 -14.30 5.74
C GLY A 35 -4.56 -14.05 4.28
N ALA A 36 -4.21 -12.82 3.97
CA ALA A 36 -3.63 -12.45 2.68
C ALA A 36 -2.66 -11.29 2.84
N LEU A 37 -1.57 -11.31 2.07
CA LEU A 37 -0.57 -10.26 2.07
C LEU A 37 -0.83 -9.32 0.89
N MET A 38 -1.41 -8.16 1.18
CA MET A 38 -1.64 -7.11 0.21
C MET A 38 -0.37 -6.29 0.00
N ILE A 39 0.18 -6.33 -1.21
CA ILE A 39 1.38 -5.57 -1.58
C ILE A 39 0.96 -4.39 -2.43
N CYS A 40 1.22 -3.18 -1.95
CA CYS A 40 0.74 -1.97 -2.62
C CYS A 40 1.88 -1.06 -3.07
N TYR A 41 1.64 -0.40 -4.21
CA TYR A 41 2.27 0.86 -4.54
C TYR A 41 1.46 1.99 -3.88
N HIS A 42 2.13 2.97 -3.26
CA HIS A 42 1.44 4.14 -2.69
C HIS A 42 2.12 5.46 -3.03
N GLY A 43 1.34 6.54 -2.96
CA GLY A 43 1.81 7.92 -3.02
C GLY A 43 2.50 8.37 -1.74
N ILE A 44 2.75 9.68 -1.59
CA ILE A 44 3.45 10.22 -0.42
C ILE A 44 2.70 9.91 0.88
N LEU A 45 1.40 10.20 0.89
CA LEU A 45 0.49 9.77 1.95
C LEU A 45 -0.44 8.68 1.38
N PRO A 46 -0.74 7.63 2.15
CA PRO A 46 -1.54 6.49 1.70
C PRO A 46 -3.05 6.80 1.75
N THR A 47 -3.47 7.95 1.20
CA THR A 47 -4.89 8.36 1.16
C THR A 47 -5.74 7.36 0.40
N ASP A 48 -5.22 6.81 -0.69
CA ASP A 48 -5.84 5.76 -1.47
C ASP A 48 -6.04 4.46 -0.69
N MET A 49 -5.06 4.06 0.13
CA MET A 49 -5.18 2.85 0.95
C MET A 49 -6.27 2.98 2.02
N ILE A 50 -6.52 4.18 2.54
CA ILE A 50 -7.66 4.42 3.46
C ILE A 50 -8.97 4.08 2.75
N PHE A 51 -9.13 4.44 1.48
CA PHE A 51 -10.32 4.13 0.70
C PHE A 51 -10.44 2.64 0.40
N VAL A 52 -9.32 1.98 0.05
CA VAL A 52 -9.28 0.52 -0.12
C VAL A 52 -9.73 -0.18 1.16
N TYR A 53 -9.19 0.21 2.32
CA TYR A 53 -9.55 -0.40 3.61
C TYR A 53 -11.03 -0.20 3.93
N ASN A 54 -11.56 0.98 3.63
CA ASN A 54 -12.97 1.26 3.83
C ASN A 54 -13.87 0.37 2.97
N LYS A 55 -13.51 0.15 1.69
CA LYS A 55 -14.27 -0.74 0.80
C LYS A 55 -14.19 -2.20 1.25
N ILE A 56 -13.03 -2.67 1.70
CA ILE A 56 -12.86 -4.01 2.29
C ILE A 56 -13.73 -4.17 3.53
N TYR A 57 -13.69 -3.20 4.46
CA TYR A 57 -14.51 -3.23 5.66
C TYR A 57 -16.01 -3.25 5.34
N LYS A 58 -16.47 -2.45 4.37
CA LYS A 58 -17.89 -2.43 3.98
C LYS A 58 -18.35 -3.71 3.31
N LYS A 59 -17.48 -4.37 2.54
CA LYS A 59 -17.83 -5.58 1.78
C LYS A 59 -17.70 -6.85 2.62
N TYR A 60 -16.60 -7.00 3.35
CA TYR A 60 -16.23 -8.25 4.04
C TYR A 60 -16.22 -8.11 5.57
N HIS A 61 -16.43 -6.91 6.12
CA HIS A 61 -16.29 -6.64 7.56
C HIS A 61 -14.91 -6.99 8.14
N ARG A 62 -13.89 -7.01 7.28
CA ARG A 62 -12.48 -7.23 7.65
C ARG A 62 -11.74 -5.90 7.64
N PHE A 63 -10.98 -5.61 8.69
CA PHE A 63 -10.12 -4.43 8.77
C PHE A 63 -8.67 -4.83 8.46
N PRO A 64 -8.07 -4.34 7.36
CA PRO A 64 -6.66 -4.57 7.08
C PRO A 64 -5.75 -3.98 8.16
N ARG A 65 -4.66 -4.68 8.45
CA ARG A 65 -3.53 -4.18 9.23
C ARG A 65 -2.42 -3.75 8.26
N ALA A 66 -1.55 -2.84 8.66
CA ALA A 66 -0.46 -2.33 7.83
C ALA A 66 0.88 -2.37 8.55
N VAL A 67 1.96 -2.55 7.80
CA VAL A 67 3.32 -2.37 8.31
C VAL A 67 3.73 -0.91 8.10
N GLY A 68 4.05 -0.22 9.19
CA GLY A 68 4.47 1.18 9.17
C GLY A 68 5.93 1.36 9.56
N ASP A 69 6.54 2.42 9.03
CA ASP A 69 7.85 2.88 9.47
C ASP A 69 7.78 3.42 10.91
N ARG A 70 8.88 3.36 11.65
CA ARG A 70 8.96 3.72 13.08
C ARG A 70 8.54 5.17 13.33
N PHE A 71 8.74 6.07 12.36
CA PHE A 71 8.39 7.48 12.52
C PHE A 71 6.88 7.73 12.68
N LEU A 72 6.02 6.83 12.15
CA LEU A 72 4.57 6.96 12.29
C LEU A 72 4.09 6.81 13.74
N PHE A 73 4.90 6.19 14.60
CA PHE A 73 4.59 5.97 16.01
C PHE A 73 5.06 7.09 16.94
N ILE A 74 5.71 8.13 16.40
CA ILE A 74 6.13 9.32 17.16
C ILE A 74 4.90 10.14 17.61
N PHE A 75 3.78 10.05 16.89
CA PHE A 75 2.57 10.84 17.14
C PHE A 75 1.50 10.13 18.02
N GLY A 76 1.84 9.01 18.68
CA GLY A 76 0.99 8.38 19.71
C GLY A 76 0.53 6.95 19.42
N ASN A 77 -0.27 6.39 20.34
CA ASN A 77 -0.61 4.96 20.40
C ASN A 77 -1.90 4.56 19.66
N LEU A 78 -2.66 5.51 19.10
CA LEU A 78 -4.01 5.28 18.59
C LEU A 78 -4.08 4.30 17.40
N ILE A 79 -2.96 4.12 16.69
CA ILE A 79 -2.87 3.30 15.47
C ILE A 79 -2.17 1.96 15.69
N ARG A 80 -1.68 1.63 16.90
CA ARG A 80 -0.79 0.47 17.13
C ARG A 80 -1.45 -0.89 16.88
N ASP A 81 -2.77 -0.97 17.02
CA ASP A 81 -3.52 -2.22 16.77
C ASP A 81 -3.65 -2.51 15.27
N TYR A 82 -3.52 -1.48 14.43
CA TYR A 82 -3.73 -1.56 12.98
C TYR A 82 -2.45 -1.33 12.19
N ILE A 83 -1.50 -0.56 12.71
CA ILE A 83 -0.20 -0.29 12.12
C ILE A 83 0.86 -0.74 13.10
N PHE A 84 1.77 -1.61 12.70
CA PHE A 84 2.87 -2.05 13.56
C PHE A 84 4.23 -1.97 12.86
N PRO A 85 5.34 -1.79 13.61
CA PRO A 85 6.67 -2.00 13.06
C PRO A 85 6.76 -3.44 12.57
N GLY A 86 7.38 -3.71 11.42
CA GLY A 86 7.31 -5.03 10.78
C GLY A 86 8.50 -5.98 10.98
N PRO A 87 8.81 -6.50 12.19
CA PRO A 87 9.53 -7.77 12.29
C PRO A 87 8.75 -8.85 11.54
N ALA A 88 9.47 -9.71 10.81
CA ALA A 88 8.87 -10.75 9.98
C ALA A 88 7.93 -11.67 10.80
N ASP A 89 8.35 -12.08 11.99
CA ASP A 89 7.58 -13.00 12.86
C ASP A 89 6.20 -12.47 13.20
N LYS A 90 6.09 -11.17 13.53
CA LYS A 90 4.81 -10.54 13.84
C LYS A 90 3.91 -10.45 12.61
N CYS A 91 4.48 -10.23 11.43
CA CYS A 91 3.73 -10.26 10.17
C CYS A 91 3.19 -11.67 9.89
N ILE A 92 4.03 -12.70 10.08
CA ILE A 92 3.66 -14.11 9.89
C ILE A 92 2.55 -14.52 10.85
N GLU A 93 2.69 -14.21 12.14
CA GLU A 93 1.68 -14.49 13.16
C GLU A 93 0.34 -13.83 12.81
N THR A 94 0.37 -12.55 12.42
CA THR A 94 -0.82 -11.79 12.03
C THR A 94 -1.54 -12.45 10.85
N LEU A 95 -0.79 -12.89 9.84
CA LEU A 95 -1.35 -13.57 8.65
C LEU A 95 -1.93 -14.95 9.00
N LYS A 96 -1.24 -15.72 9.85
CA LYS A 96 -1.71 -17.04 10.33
C LYS A 96 -2.97 -16.95 11.19
N GLN A 97 -3.21 -15.81 11.84
CA GLN A 97 -4.47 -15.51 12.55
C GLN A 97 -5.64 -15.16 11.60
N GLY A 98 -5.44 -15.19 10.29
CA GLY A 98 -6.47 -14.85 9.32
C GLY A 98 -6.63 -13.35 9.10
N HIS A 99 -5.66 -12.50 9.46
CA HIS A 99 -5.75 -11.07 9.15
C HIS A 99 -5.25 -10.74 7.74
N LEU A 100 -5.82 -9.68 7.15
CA LEU A 100 -5.28 -9.04 5.96
C LEU A 100 -4.13 -8.12 6.38
N LEU A 101 -2.97 -8.24 5.75
CA LEU A 101 -1.80 -7.42 6.05
C LEU A 101 -1.35 -6.65 4.82
N VAL A 102 -1.07 -5.36 4.97
CA VAL A 102 -0.64 -4.47 3.89
C VAL A 102 0.81 -4.09 4.07
N ILE A 103 1.61 -4.25 3.02
CA ILE A 103 3.00 -3.83 2.98
C ILE A 103 3.25 -3.05 1.69
N ALA A 104 3.90 -1.89 1.84
CA ALA A 104 4.47 -1.13 0.75
C ALA A 104 5.98 -1.38 0.69
N PRO A 105 6.50 -2.20 -0.24
CA PRO A 105 7.90 -2.60 -0.22
C PRO A 105 8.87 -1.44 -0.45
N GLY A 106 8.50 -0.47 -1.29
CA GLY A 106 9.26 0.76 -1.50
C GLY A 106 9.32 1.67 -0.27
N GLY A 107 8.28 1.62 0.56
CA GLY A 107 8.14 2.36 1.81
C GLY A 107 8.38 3.86 1.64
N THR A 108 8.88 4.49 2.70
CA THR A 108 9.13 5.94 2.76
C THR A 108 10.01 6.47 1.63
N ARG A 109 10.98 5.67 1.17
CA ARG A 109 11.87 6.06 0.07
C ARG A 109 11.11 6.19 -1.25
N GLU A 110 10.30 5.18 -1.59
CA GLU A 110 9.47 5.23 -2.79
C GLU A 110 8.43 6.35 -2.70
N ALA A 111 7.82 6.53 -1.52
CA ALA A 111 6.86 7.59 -1.26
C ALA A 111 7.44 8.98 -1.58
N GLN A 112 8.69 9.27 -1.19
CA GLN A 112 9.29 10.59 -1.36
C GLN A 112 10.02 10.80 -2.69
N PHE A 113 10.60 9.75 -3.28
CA PHE A 113 11.56 9.89 -4.38
C PHE A 113 11.12 9.26 -5.70
N ALA A 114 10.07 8.44 -5.75
CA ALA A 114 9.51 8.05 -7.03
C ALA A 114 8.83 9.26 -7.69
N THR A 115 8.94 9.33 -9.01
CA THR A 115 8.43 10.46 -9.79
C THR A 115 6.96 10.28 -10.15
N THR A 116 6.42 11.21 -10.92
CA THR A 116 5.09 11.07 -11.53
C THR A 116 5.02 9.92 -12.54
N GLN A 117 6.13 9.24 -12.86
CA GLN A 117 6.20 8.07 -13.73
C GLN A 117 6.00 6.73 -13.00
N TYR A 118 5.65 6.75 -11.71
CA TYR A 118 5.26 5.57 -10.95
C TYR A 118 6.33 4.47 -10.82
N GLU A 119 7.61 4.82 -10.81
CA GLU A 119 8.70 3.86 -10.70
C GLU A 119 8.63 3.07 -9.38
N THR A 120 8.79 1.74 -9.42
CA THR A 120 8.94 0.91 -8.22
C THR A 120 10.38 0.98 -7.71
N LEU A 121 10.56 1.50 -6.49
CA LEU A 121 11.86 1.76 -5.87
C LEU A 121 12.17 0.79 -4.72
N TRP A 122 11.99 -0.51 -4.97
CA TRP A 122 12.03 -1.55 -3.93
C TRP A 122 13.44 -1.92 -3.47
N ASN A 123 14.50 -1.57 -4.22
CA ASN A 123 15.91 -1.80 -3.85
C ASN A 123 16.20 -3.24 -3.34
N ASN A 124 15.78 -4.27 -4.08
CA ASN A 124 15.96 -5.69 -3.71
C ASN A 124 15.26 -6.11 -2.40
N ARG A 125 14.31 -5.34 -1.87
CA ARG A 125 13.54 -5.74 -0.69
C ARG A 125 12.59 -6.90 -1.05
N CYS A 126 12.97 -8.11 -0.63
CA CYS A 126 12.18 -9.34 -0.82
C CYS A 126 11.54 -9.88 0.47
N GLY A 127 11.75 -9.23 1.63
CA GLY A 127 11.35 -9.76 2.94
C GLY A 127 9.85 -10.08 3.07
N PHE A 128 8.99 -9.34 2.37
CA PHE A 128 7.56 -9.59 2.34
C PHE A 128 7.21 -10.93 1.66
N ALA A 129 7.98 -11.34 0.66
CA ALA A 129 7.75 -12.60 -0.04
C ALA A 129 8.12 -13.79 0.84
N ARG A 130 9.19 -13.68 1.64
CA ARG A 130 9.52 -14.67 2.67
C ARG A 130 8.38 -14.80 3.70
N VAL A 131 7.85 -13.66 4.17
CA VAL A 131 6.69 -13.63 5.06
C VAL A 131 5.49 -14.35 4.45
N ALA A 132 5.16 -14.09 3.17
CA ALA A 132 4.05 -14.77 2.49
C ALA A 132 4.24 -16.30 2.44
N LYS A 133 5.46 -16.76 2.10
CA LYS A 133 5.78 -18.20 2.05
C LYS A 133 5.71 -18.87 3.42
N GLU A 134 6.28 -18.25 4.46
CA GLU A 134 6.29 -18.81 5.82
C GLU A 134 4.89 -18.78 6.48
N ALA A 135 4.06 -17.79 6.12
CA ALA A 135 2.67 -17.72 6.53
C ALA A 135 1.74 -18.57 5.65
N GLN A 136 2.22 -19.08 4.51
CA GLN A 136 1.44 -19.82 3.51
C GLN A 136 0.18 -19.06 3.05
N VAL A 137 0.36 -17.77 2.75
CA VAL A 137 -0.72 -16.89 2.27
C VAL A 137 -0.39 -16.27 0.93
N ASP A 138 -1.41 -16.08 0.11
CA ASP A 138 -1.26 -15.45 -1.20
C ASP A 138 -0.90 -13.97 -1.08
N ILE A 139 -0.17 -13.49 -2.08
CA ILE A 139 0.12 -12.07 -2.27
C ILE A 139 -0.93 -11.45 -3.17
N ILE A 140 -1.53 -10.34 -2.77
CA ILE A 140 -2.52 -9.59 -3.55
C ILE A 140 -1.90 -8.24 -3.94
N PRO A 141 -1.51 -8.03 -5.22
CA PRO A 141 -0.94 -6.77 -5.67
C PRO A 141 -2.02 -5.69 -5.77
N ILE A 142 -1.71 -4.47 -5.34
CA ILE A 142 -2.62 -3.33 -5.35
C ILE A 142 -1.93 -2.13 -5.99
N PHE A 143 -2.62 -1.50 -6.94
CA PHE A 143 -2.21 -0.25 -7.56
C PHE A 143 -3.38 0.74 -7.57
N THR A 144 -3.14 1.99 -7.18
CA THR A 144 -4.12 3.07 -7.35
C THR A 144 -3.66 4.07 -8.41
N LYS A 145 -4.45 4.18 -9.48
CA LYS A 145 -4.30 5.20 -10.51
C LYS A 145 -4.38 6.59 -9.89
N ASN A 146 -3.50 7.48 -10.35
CA ASN A 146 -3.40 8.88 -9.93
C ASN A 146 -3.02 9.13 -8.45
N SER A 147 -2.62 8.10 -7.70
CA SER A 147 -2.20 8.24 -6.29
C SER A 147 -1.03 9.22 -6.09
N ARG A 148 -0.18 9.40 -7.11
CA ARG A 148 0.94 10.37 -7.10
C ARG A 148 0.53 11.80 -7.47
N GLN A 149 -0.69 12.01 -7.95
CA GLN A 149 -1.19 13.35 -8.28
C GLN A 149 -1.91 14.00 -7.09
N VAL A 150 -2.32 13.21 -6.08
CA VAL A 150 -2.91 13.74 -4.85
C VAL A 150 -1.93 14.68 -4.13
N TYR A 151 -0.65 14.32 -4.11
CA TYR A 151 0.42 15.10 -3.50
C TYR A 151 1.61 15.19 -4.45
N ILE A 152 2.14 16.39 -4.62
CA ILE A 152 3.25 16.69 -5.51
C ILE A 152 4.46 17.07 -4.67
N ILE A 153 5.60 16.45 -4.99
CA ILE A 153 6.91 16.92 -4.52
C ILE A 153 7.63 17.57 -5.71
N PRO A 154 7.96 18.86 -5.64
CA PRO A 154 8.82 19.51 -6.63
C PRO A 154 10.14 18.76 -6.78
N ARG A 155 10.58 18.52 -8.03
CA ARG A 155 11.79 17.74 -8.32
C ARG A 155 13.04 18.30 -7.60
N ILE A 156 13.12 19.62 -7.47
CA ILE A 156 14.21 20.28 -6.75
C ILE A 156 14.30 19.85 -5.27
N PHE A 157 13.17 19.61 -4.60
CA PHE A 157 13.15 19.11 -3.23
C PHE A 157 13.60 17.66 -3.16
N GLN A 158 13.19 16.81 -4.11
CA GLN A 158 13.70 15.44 -4.17
C GLN A 158 15.22 15.43 -4.34
N ILE A 159 15.78 16.29 -5.19
CA ILE A 159 17.23 16.37 -5.41
C ILE A 159 17.95 16.87 -4.15
N LEU A 160 17.48 17.96 -3.55
CA LEU A 160 18.11 18.60 -2.40
C LEU A 160 18.12 17.70 -1.15
N PHE A 161 17.01 17.01 -0.88
CA PHE A 161 16.81 16.25 0.36
C PHE A 161 17.17 14.77 0.25
N LYS A 162 17.41 14.22 -0.95
CA LYS A 162 17.77 12.80 -1.11
C LYS A 162 19.05 12.40 -0.36
N PRO A 163 20.18 13.15 -0.41
CA PRO A 163 21.38 12.78 0.34
C PRO A 163 21.13 12.72 1.85
N LEU A 164 20.37 13.69 2.38
CA LEU A 164 20.00 13.73 3.79
C LEU A 164 19.12 12.54 4.18
N TYR A 165 18.14 12.17 3.34
CA TYR A 165 17.32 10.99 3.56
C TYR A 165 18.13 9.69 3.53
N GLU A 166 19.02 9.51 2.56
CA GLU A 166 19.82 8.28 2.46
C GLU A 166 20.76 8.13 3.67
N CYS A 167 21.22 9.24 4.25
CA CYS A 167 22.03 9.28 5.47
C CYS A 167 21.21 9.03 6.75
N THR A 168 20.06 9.70 6.91
CA THR A 168 19.33 9.74 8.20
C THR A 168 18.09 8.85 8.25
N ARG A 169 17.54 8.49 7.08
CA ARG A 169 16.23 7.82 6.89
C ARG A 169 15.03 8.60 7.43
N ILE A 170 15.19 9.89 7.72
CA ILE A 170 14.10 10.74 8.20
C ILE A 170 13.34 11.32 7.00
N PRO A 171 12.01 11.16 6.92
CA PRO A 171 11.21 11.71 5.83
C PRO A 171 11.00 13.22 5.95
N VAL A 172 11.97 14.00 5.48
CA VAL A 172 11.94 15.48 5.58
C VAL A 172 11.55 16.19 4.29
N VAL A 173 11.27 15.46 3.20
CA VAL A 173 10.98 16.07 1.90
C VAL A 173 9.60 16.77 1.94
N PRO A 174 9.55 18.11 1.76
CA PRO A 174 8.28 18.82 1.73
C PRO A 174 7.46 18.43 0.50
N PHE A 175 6.15 18.33 0.67
CA PHE A 175 5.19 18.05 -0.39
C PHE A 175 3.99 19.00 -0.27
N PHE A 176 3.30 19.22 -1.38
CA PHE A 176 2.08 20.02 -1.45
C PHE A 176 0.96 19.15 -2.00
N GLY A 177 -0.27 19.35 -1.56
CA GLY A 177 -1.41 18.68 -2.17
C GLY A 177 -2.56 18.40 -1.21
N GLY A 178 -3.17 17.24 -1.39
CA GLY A 178 -4.59 17.03 -1.10
C GLY A 178 -5.46 17.43 -2.29
N PHE A 179 -4.91 17.33 -3.51
CA PHE A 179 -5.62 17.74 -4.73
C PHE A 179 -6.75 16.76 -5.06
N PRO A 180 -7.92 17.27 -5.49
CA PRO A 180 -9.04 16.45 -5.90
C PRO A 180 -8.77 15.82 -7.27
N VAL A 181 -8.22 14.61 -7.28
CA VAL A 181 -7.93 13.83 -8.49
C VAL A 181 -8.74 12.54 -8.48
N LYS A 182 -9.17 12.08 -9.67
CA LYS A 182 -9.88 10.80 -9.77
C LYS A 182 -8.96 9.67 -9.34
N LEU A 183 -9.36 8.89 -8.34
CA LEU A 183 -8.61 7.72 -7.85
C LEU A 183 -9.37 6.44 -8.18
N THR A 184 -8.69 5.49 -8.81
CA THR A 184 -9.23 4.14 -9.03
C THR A 184 -8.21 3.13 -8.52
N SER A 185 -8.58 2.35 -7.51
CA SER A 185 -7.76 1.25 -6.99
C SER A 185 -8.07 -0.05 -7.73
N PHE A 186 -7.02 -0.69 -8.24
CA PHE A 186 -7.05 -1.99 -8.88
C PHE A 186 -6.46 -3.01 -7.92
N ILE A 187 -7.25 -4.00 -7.55
CA ILE A 187 -6.83 -5.15 -6.77
C ILE A 187 -6.55 -6.28 -7.75
N GLY A 188 -5.28 -6.59 -7.96
CA GLY A 188 -4.86 -7.59 -8.93
C GLY A 188 -5.18 -9.02 -8.49
N PRO A 189 -5.02 -9.99 -9.40
CA PRO A 189 -5.23 -11.40 -9.08
C PRO A 189 -4.24 -11.88 -8.01
N PRO A 190 -4.63 -12.83 -7.14
CA PRO A 190 -3.72 -13.40 -6.14
C PRO A 190 -2.52 -14.10 -6.81
N ILE A 191 -1.33 -13.86 -6.26
CA ILE A 191 -0.10 -14.55 -6.60
C ILE A 191 0.13 -15.60 -5.51
N HIS A 192 0.04 -16.88 -5.86
CA HIS A 192 0.17 -17.95 -4.87
C HIS A 192 1.59 -18.04 -4.31
N TYR A 193 1.69 -18.25 -3.00
CA TYR A 193 2.97 -18.27 -2.29
C TYR A 193 3.89 -19.43 -2.72
N ASP A 194 3.32 -20.49 -3.27
CA ASP A 194 3.98 -21.71 -3.71
C ASP A 194 4.25 -21.75 -5.22
N THR A 195 3.94 -20.68 -5.97
CA THR A 195 4.22 -20.59 -7.41
C THR A 195 5.69 -20.83 -7.78
N VAL A 196 6.60 -20.44 -6.89
CA VAL A 196 8.04 -20.59 -7.04
C VAL A 196 8.67 -20.89 -5.69
N ASP A 197 9.72 -21.72 -5.64
CA ASP A 197 10.38 -22.08 -4.38
C ASP A 197 11.10 -20.89 -3.73
N ASN A 198 11.63 -19.97 -4.54
CA ASN A 198 12.50 -18.90 -4.08
C ASN A 198 11.75 -17.61 -3.73
N ALA A 199 11.99 -17.05 -2.53
CA ALA A 199 11.33 -15.83 -2.06
C ALA A 199 11.69 -14.60 -2.91
N GLU A 200 12.93 -14.46 -3.36
CA GLU A 200 13.35 -13.37 -4.23
C GLU A 200 12.66 -13.44 -5.60
N GLN A 201 12.42 -14.66 -6.11
CA GLN A 201 11.71 -14.83 -7.37
C GLN A 201 10.23 -14.46 -7.21
N LEU A 202 9.59 -14.87 -6.10
CA LEU A 202 8.23 -14.46 -5.78
C LEU A 202 8.12 -12.93 -5.65
N ALA A 203 9.09 -12.28 -5.00
CA ALA A 203 9.15 -10.83 -4.91
C ALA A 203 9.27 -10.15 -6.28
N ARG A 204 10.11 -10.70 -7.19
CA ARG A 204 10.25 -10.20 -8.57
C ARG A 204 8.96 -10.36 -9.38
N ILE A 205 8.26 -11.49 -9.23
CA ILE A 205 6.95 -11.69 -9.87
C ILE A 205 5.98 -10.63 -9.37
N CYS A 206 5.88 -10.42 -8.06
CA CYS A 206 5.02 -9.40 -7.48
C CYS A 206 5.37 -7.98 -7.97
N GLN A 207 6.65 -7.64 -8.06
CA GLN A 207 7.09 -6.34 -8.58
C GLN A 207 6.66 -6.17 -10.04
N LYS A 208 6.95 -7.17 -10.87
CA LYS A 208 6.57 -7.18 -12.29
C LYS A 208 5.06 -7.05 -12.48
N THR A 209 4.26 -7.73 -11.67
CA THR A 209 2.79 -7.62 -11.72
C THR A 209 2.33 -6.21 -11.37
N ILE A 210 2.92 -5.55 -10.36
CA ILE A 210 2.58 -4.16 -10.03
C ILE A 210 3.03 -3.21 -11.15
N ASP A 211 4.23 -3.39 -11.72
CA ASP A 211 4.70 -2.59 -12.85
C ASP A 211 3.78 -2.74 -14.07
N GLU A 212 3.30 -3.95 -14.36
CA GLU A 212 2.32 -4.24 -15.41
C GLU A 212 0.95 -3.59 -15.13
N MET A 213 0.48 -3.62 -13.87
CA MET A 213 -0.75 -2.93 -13.46
C MET A 213 -0.62 -1.42 -13.63
N ILE A 214 0.53 -0.84 -13.27
CA ILE A 214 0.84 0.59 -13.48
C ILE A 214 0.80 0.90 -14.97
N ALA A 215 1.51 0.14 -15.80
CA ALA A 215 1.55 0.34 -17.25
C ALA A 215 0.17 0.21 -17.92
N THR A 216 -0.68 -0.68 -17.41
CA THR A 216 -2.02 -0.95 -17.96
C THR A 216 -3.03 0.12 -17.55
N HIS A 217 -3.00 0.58 -16.30
CA HIS A 217 -4.07 1.39 -15.73
C HIS A 217 -3.72 2.88 -15.61
N GLN A 218 -2.43 3.23 -15.57
CA GLN A 218 -2.00 4.62 -15.56
C GLN A 218 -1.93 5.18 -16.99
N THR A 219 -2.38 6.41 -17.15
CA THR A 219 -2.29 7.17 -18.40
C THR A 219 -1.40 8.38 -18.20
N PHE A 220 -0.65 8.76 -19.24
CA PHE A 220 0.24 9.93 -19.23
C PHE A 220 -0.17 10.94 -20.32
N PRO A 221 -0.12 12.27 -20.05
CA PRO A 221 0.18 12.88 -18.77
C PRO A 221 -0.87 12.47 -17.72
N ALA A 222 -0.42 12.24 -16.49
CA ALA A 222 -1.34 11.88 -15.41
C ALA A 222 -2.29 13.06 -15.15
N THR A 223 -3.58 12.74 -15.04
CA THR A 223 -4.71 13.69 -14.91
C THR A 223 -5.44 13.49 -13.61
#